data_AF-A0A3C2B1D7-F1
#
_entry.id   AF-A0A3C2B1D7-F1
#
_cell.length_a   1.000
_cell.length_b   1.000
_cell.length_c   1.000
_cell.angle_alpha   90.00
_cell.angle_beta   90.00
_cell.angle_gamma   90.00
#
_symmetry.space_group_name_H-M   'P 1'
#
loop_
_entity.id
_entity.type
_entity.pdbx_description
1 polymer ?
#
loop_
_entity_poly.entity_id
_entity_poly.type
_entity_poly.pdbx_seq_one_letter_code
_entity_poly.pdbx_strand_id
1 'polypeptide(L)'
;MRLFRRGGADSVRSKGSTASARLASIHVGKESNDESTRATYAYTVELGPEHSGRRVYVGQHLDPLEYVRLGMPLVVWVHNDDVLIDAERTMAPFGVHGTTYTAGWKCGKDRGHSGITDDYIGIERNRKKGTPATATVKAAQWKSAAFGLSTQLSIDTVVQLPGQQPYALELNKIDVPHYATHLLAVGAVLPVVVRNGRPDKVAIDWPAAAMAAPGVGVPPSALLGASAGPSGGISAGMWASTDEGGDDSDAGAFTEVSAALGGLMGANSQPGELINGVSFEQYLAIEVAIRRQALKPRDWDAFAQTQGVAPGTWAATSQKWGMQMARNPSLAQRYAAAIQ
;
A
#
# COMPACT_ATOMS: atom_id res chain seq x y z
N MET A 1 15.71 -40.21 11.91
CA MET A 1 15.53 -38.77 11.65
C MET A 1 15.11 -38.61 10.19
N ARG A 2 13.80 -38.61 9.88
CA ARG A 2 13.34 -38.47 8.48
C ARG A 2 13.35 -36.99 8.10
N LEU A 3 14.24 -36.61 7.20
CA LEU A 3 14.22 -35.36 6.44
C LEU A 3 13.00 -35.38 5.50
N PHE A 4 11.80 -35.20 6.03
CA PHE A 4 10.64 -34.93 5.19
C PHE A 4 10.81 -33.52 4.61
N ARG A 5 11.12 -33.45 3.30
CA ARG A 5 10.98 -32.21 2.54
C ARG A 5 9.55 -31.69 2.77
N ARG A 6 9.41 -30.49 3.32
CA ARG A 6 8.13 -29.78 3.34
C ARG A 6 7.56 -29.74 1.93
N GLY A 7 6.25 -29.97 1.81
CA GLY A 7 5.58 -29.88 0.52
C GLY A 7 5.56 -28.43 0.05
N GLY A 8 5.67 -28.19 -1.26
CA GLY A 8 5.33 -26.88 -1.82
C GLY A 8 3.83 -26.60 -1.67
N ALA A 9 3.43 -25.33 -1.79
CA ALA A 9 2.03 -24.91 -1.69
C ALA A 9 1.09 -25.72 -2.61
N ASP A 10 1.51 -26.06 -3.83
CA ASP A 10 0.71 -26.88 -4.74
C ASP A 10 0.49 -28.31 -4.21
N SER A 11 1.46 -28.87 -3.48
CA SER A 11 1.30 -30.15 -2.81
C SER A 11 0.32 -30.06 -1.64
N VAL A 12 0.31 -28.93 -0.91
CA VAL A 12 -0.67 -28.70 0.16
C VAL A 12 -2.07 -28.56 -0.42
N ARG A 13 -2.23 -27.84 -1.54
CA ARG A 13 -3.53 -27.67 -2.23
C ARG A 13 -4.03 -28.98 -2.84
N SER A 14 -3.17 -29.78 -3.47
CA SER A 14 -3.57 -31.01 -4.18
C SER A 14 -3.76 -32.23 -3.29
N LYS A 15 -3.05 -32.32 -2.16
CA LYS A 15 -3.08 -33.48 -1.25
C LYS A 15 -3.63 -33.17 0.14
N GLY A 16 -3.89 -31.90 0.44
CA GLY A 16 -4.43 -31.48 1.72
C GLY A 16 -5.94 -31.65 1.80
N SER A 17 -6.43 -31.61 3.03
CA SER A 17 -7.85 -31.46 3.32
C SER A 17 -8.14 -30.02 3.74
N THR A 18 -9.32 -29.52 3.42
CA THR A 18 -9.76 -28.22 3.93
C THR A 18 -10.07 -28.27 5.41
N ALA A 19 -9.69 -27.22 6.14
CA ALA A 19 -9.99 -27.05 7.54
C ALA A 19 -10.44 -25.61 7.82
N SER A 20 -11.11 -25.43 8.96
CA SER A 20 -11.43 -24.12 9.50
C SER A 20 -10.23 -23.56 10.25
N ALA A 21 -10.05 -22.25 10.22
CA ALA A 21 -9.02 -21.58 11.00
C ALA A 21 -9.40 -20.13 11.31
N ARG A 22 -8.56 -19.46 12.10
CA ARG A 22 -8.67 -18.04 12.44
C ARG A 22 -7.33 -17.33 12.26
N LEU A 23 -7.38 -16.11 11.75
CA LEU A 23 -6.18 -15.28 11.66
C LEU A 23 -5.78 -14.73 13.05
N ALA A 24 -4.80 -15.35 13.69
CA ALA A 24 -4.39 -15.04 15.06
C ALA A 24 -3.36 -13.91 15.15
N SER A 25 -2.57 -13.70 14.08
CA SER A 25 -1.66 -12.56 13.99
C SER A 25 -1.42 -12.11 12.56
N ILE A 26 -1.07 -10.83 12.39
CA ILE A 26 -0.59 -10.25 11.14
C ILE A 26 0.81 -9.69 11.40
N HIS A 27 1.77 -10.09 10.59
CA HIS A 27 3.13 -9.56 10.59
C HIS A 27 3.41 -8.90 9.24
N VAL A 28 3.66 -7.60 9.26
CA VAL A 28 4.12 -6.83 8.10
C VAL A 28 5.61 -6.57 8.28
N GLY A 29 6.42 -7.32 7.53
CA GLY A 29 7.86 -7.20 7.53
C GLY A 29 8.37 -6.26 6.44
N LYS A 30 9.68 -5.99 6.49
CA LYS A 30 10.45 -5.34 5.42
C LYS A 30 11.35 -6.37 4.77
N GLU A 31 11.31 -6.47 3.46
CA GLU A 31 12.35 -7.13 2.67
C GLU A 31 13.03 -6.05 1.84
N SER A 32 14.29 -5.79 2.14
CA SER A 32 15.13 -4.88 1.37
C SER A 32 15.99 -5.72 0.44
N ASN A 33 15.99 -5.37 -0.84
CA ASN A 33 17.05 -5.73 -1.79
C ASN A 33 17.81 -4.46 -2.16
N ASP A 34 18.87 -4.59 -2.95
CA ASP A 34 19.73 -3.46 -3.34
C ASP A 34 18.98 -2.35 -4.10
N GLU A 35 17.78 -2.63 -4.63
CA GLU A 35 17.00 -1.73 -5.48
C GLU A 35 15.72 -1.19 -4.82
N SER A 36 15.23 -1.81 -3.74
CA SER A 36 13.92 -1.50 -3.16
C SER A 36 13.71 -2.10 -1.78
N THR A 37 12.86 -1.46 -0.98
CA THR A 37 12.26 -2.08 0.21
C THR A 37 10.80 -2.37 -0.08
N ARG A 38 10.41 -3.65 -0.01
CA ARG A 38 9.03 -4.09 -0.15
C ARG A 38 8.47 -4.60 1.17
N ALA A 39 7.17 -4.40 1.36
CA ALA A 39 6.45 -5.03 2.44
C ALA A 39 6.35 -6.55 2.20
N THR A 40 6.55 -7.33 3.25
CA THR A 40 6.26 -8.78 3.24
C THR A 40 5.15 -9.08 4.23
N TYR A 41 4.29 -10.02 3.88
CA TYR A 41 3.14 -10.37 4.70
C TYR A 41 3.28 -11.79 5.21
N ALA A 42 3.10 -11.93 6.52
CA ALA A 42 3.04 -13.22 7.16
C ALA A 42 1.98 -13.22 8.25
N TYR A 43 1.50 -14.41 8.54
CA TYR A 43 0.32 -14.64 9.34
C TYR A 43 0.60 -15.76 10.34
N THR A 44 0.07 -15.66 11.54
CA THR A 44 -0.16 -16.85 12.38
C THR A 44 -1.61 -17.29 12.19
N VAL A 45 -1.79 -18.51 11.72
CA VAL A 45 -3.08 -19.17 11.54
C VAL A 45 -3.31 -20.12 12.71
N GLU A 46 -4.42 -19.94 13.42
CA GLU A 46 -4.89 -20.86 14.46
C GLU A 46 -5.92 -21.80 13.85
N LEU A 47 -5.57 -23.08 13.70
CA LEU A 47 -6.45 -24.08 13.12
C LEU A 47 -7.61 -24.42 14.07
N GLY A 48 -8.72 -24.91 13.52
CA GLY A 48 -9.89 -25.32 14.29
C GLY A 48 -9.64 -26.50 15.25
N PRO A 49 -10.66 -26.88 16.05
CA PRO A 49 -10.58 -27.99 17.01
C PRO A 49 -10.15 -29.32 16.41
N GLU A 50 -10.46 -29.56 15.13
CA GLU A 50 -10.04 -30.73 14.34
C GLU A 50 -8.51 -30.89 14.26
N HIS A 51 -7.77 -29.80 14.48
CA HIS A 51 -6.32 -29.76 14.56
C HIS A 51 -5.83 -29.25 15.93
N SER A 52 -6.64 -29.42 16.98
CA SER A 52 -6.31 -29.09 18.37
C SER A 52 -5.91 -27.63 18.61
N GLY A 53 -6.43 -26.68 17.83
CA GLY A 53 -6.04 -25.26 18.00
C GLY A 53 -4.60 -24.96 17.58
N ARG A 54 -3.95 -25.85 16.81
CA ARG A 54 -2.53 -25.71 16.45
C ARG A 54 -2.31 -24.40 15.70
N ARG A 55 -1.29 -23.66 16.12
CA ARG A 55 -0.86 -22.40 15.50
C ARG A 55 0.28 -22.62 14.53
N VAL A 56 0.17 -22.04 13.33
CA VAL A 56 1.12 -22.22 12.23
C VAL A 56 1.47 -20.87 11.62
N TYR A 57 2.76 -20.65 11.36
CA TYR A 57 3.22 -19.48 10.62
C TYR A 57 3.03 -19.71 9.12
N VAL A 58 2.42 -18.74 8.43
CA VAL A 58 2.18 -18.76 6.98
C VAL A 58 2.61 -17.43 6.39
N GLY A 59 3.68 -17.42 5.59
CA GLY A 59 4.03 -16.32 4.70
C GLY A 59 3.35 -16.54 3.36
N GLN A 60 2.37 -15.71 3.02
CA GLN A 60 1.59 -15.81 1.79
C GLN A 60 1.11 -14.42 1.37
N HIS A 61 1.02 -14.16 0.08
CA HIS A 61 0.32 -12.98 -0.42
C HIS A 61 -1.17 -13.31 -0.57
N LEU A 62 -2.04 -12.52 0.08
CA LEU A 62 -3.49 -12.64 0.00
C LEU A 62 -4.04 -11.43 -0.73
N ASP A 63 -4.98 -11.62 -1.65
CA ASP A 63 -5.52 -10.56 -2.49
C ASP A 63 -7.04 -10.70 -2.55
N PRO A 64 -7.81 -9.61 -2.37
CA PRO A 64 -7.36 -8.27 -1.96
C PRO A 64 -6.79 -8.20 -0.53
N LEU A 65 -5.59 -7.64 -0.40
CA LEU A 65 -4.91 -7.45 0.90
C LEU A 65 -5.75 -6.61 1.86
N GLU A 66 -6.46 -5.63 1.33
CA GLU A 66 -7.27 -4.68 2.08
C GLU A 66 -8.52 -5.29 2.71
N TYR A 67 -8.75 -6.60 2.60
CA TYR A 67 -9.79 -7.33 3.35
C TYR A 67 -9.23 -8.30 4.41
N VAL A 68 -7.90 -8.45 4.50
CA VAL A 68 -7.26 -9.30 5.50
C VAL A 68 -7.30 -8.59 6.85
N ARG A 69 -7.94 -9.22 7.85
CA ARG A 69 -8.17 -8.65 9.19
C ARG A 69 -7.83 -9.59 10.32
N LEU A 70 -7.30 -9.05 11.41
CA LEU A 70 -7.06 -9.83 12.63
C LEU A 70 -8.36 -10.48 13.10
N GLY A 71 -8.29 -11.76 13.46
CA GLY A 71 -9.46 -12.53 13.92
C GLY A 71 -10.38 -13.01 12.80
N MET A 72 -10.10 -12.70 11.53
CA MET A 72 -10.90 -13.17 10.39
C MET A 72 -10.98 -14.70 10.36
N PRO A 73 -12.16 -15.30 10.14
CA PRO A 73 -12.28 -16.72 9.87
C PRO A 73 -11.61 -17.04 8.54
N LEU A 74 -10.82 -18.10 8.52
CA LEU A 74 -10.08 -18.54 7.34
C LEU A 74 -10.55 -19.94 6.93
N VAL A 75 -10.57 -20.17 5.63
CA VAL A 75 -10.58 -21.51 5.04
C VAL A 75 -9.15 -21.81 4.61
N VAL A 76 -8.62 -22.94 5.05
CA VAL A 76 -7.23 -23.32 4.76
C VAL A 76 -7.13 -24.75 4.26
N TRP A 77 -6.11 -25.04 3.47
CA TRP A 77 -5.68 -26.39 3.14
C TRP A 77 -4.61 -26.84 4.14
N VAL A 78 -4.77 -28.03 4.70
CA VAL A 78 -3.83 -28.64 5.64
C VAL A 78 -3.32 -29.95 5.05
N HIS A 79 -1.99 -30.08 4.94
CA HIS A 79 -1.34 -31.33 4.54
C HIS A 79 -0.10 -31.56 5.40
N ASN A 80 -0.09 -32.65 6.18
CA ASN A 80 0.89 -32.88 7.24
C ASN A 80 0.90 -31.68 8.21
N ASP A 81 2.05 -31.03 8.36
CA ASP A 81 2.21 -29.85 9.20
C ASP A 81 2.02 -28.52 8.47
N ASP A 82 1.88 -28.55 7.14
CA ASP A 82 1.86 -27.36 6.30
C ASP A 82 0.44 -26.82 6.08
N VAL A 83 0.33 -25.49 6.03
CA VAL A 83 -0.94 -24.76 5.91
C VAL A 83 -0.85 -23.75 4.76
N LEU A 84 -1.87 -23.78 3.89
CA LEU A 84 -2.05 -22.82 2.80
C LEU A 84 -3.42 -22.14 2.98
N ILE A 85 -3.46 -20.81 2.97
CA ILE A 85 -4.71 -20.06 3.10
C ILE A 85 -5.43 -20.07 1.75
N ASP A 86 -6.70 -20.49 1.73
CA ASP A 86 -7.56 -20.42 0.55
C ASP A 86 -8.27 -19.06 0.55
N ALA A 87 -7.69 -18.07 -0.13
CA ALA A 87 -8.20 -16.71 -0.14
C ALA A 87 -9.58 -16.62 -0.82
N GLU A 88 -9.78 -17.40 -1.89
CA GLU A 88 -11.04 -17.48 -2.65
C GLU A 88 -12.20 -17.86 -1.71
N ARG A 89 -12.06 -18.97 -0.97
CA ARG A 89 -13.09 -19.45 -0.04
C ARG A 89 -13.18 -18.63 1.24
N THR A 90 -12.07 -18.08 1.70
CA THR A 90 -12.01 -17.21 2.89
C THR A 90 -12.79 -15.91 2.67
N MET A 91 -12.67 -15.31 1.48
CA MET A 91 -13.24 -14.00 1.20
C MET A 91 -14.66 -14.05 0.61
N ALA A 92 -15.06 -15.17 0.01
CA ALA A 92 -16.38 -15.35 -0.59
C ALA A 92 -17.58 -14.98 0.33
N PRO A 93 -17.58 -15.29 1.65
CA PRO A 93 -18.69 -14.90 2.54
C PRO A 93 -18.89 -13.39 2.66
N PHE A 94 -17.88 -12.59 2.33
CA PHE A 94 -17.93 -11.13 2.36
C PHE A 94 -18.29 -10.52 0.99
N GLY A 95 -18.62 -11.35 -0.01
CA GLY A 95 -18.88 -10.90 -1.38
C GLY A 95 -17.63 -10.40 -2.11
N VAL A 96 -16.44 -10.80 -1.65
CA VAL A 96 -15.16 -10.37 -2.19
C VAL A 96 -14.50 -11.52 -2.94
N HIS A 97 -14.04 -11.26 -4.16
CA HIS A 97 -13.27 -12.23 -4.93
C HIS A 97 -11.83 -12.28 -4.40
N GLY A 98 -11.49 -13.33 -3.67
CA GLY A 98 -10.11 -13.59 -3.25
C GLY A 98 -9.28 -14.31 -4.31
N THR A 99 -7.96 -14.14 -4.31
CA THR A 99 -7.02 -14.90 -5.16
C THR A 99 -5.96 -15.58 -4.31
N THR A 100 -5.81 -16.91 -4.45
CA THR A 100 -4.82 -17.68 -3.70
C THR A 100 -3.48 -17.72 -4.45
N TYR A 101 -2.52 -16.92 -4.00
CA TYR A 101 -1.15 -16.97 -4.54
C TYR A 101 -0.28 -17.99 -3.82
N THR A 102 0.43 -18.81 -4.58
CA THR A 102 1.40 -19.80 -4.07
C THR A 102 2.85 -19.37 -4.25
N ALA A 103 3.11 -18.37 -5.09
CA ALA A 103 4.44 -17.80 -5.30
C ALA A 103 4.98 -17.17 -4.00
N GLY A 104 6.20 -17.53 -3.62
CA GLY A 104 6.82 -17.04 -2.39
C GLY A 104 6.21 -17.58 -1.09
N TRP A 105 5.29 -18.56 -1.17
CA TRP A 105 4.67 -19.16 0.01
C TRP A 105 5.70 -19.82 0.93
N LYS A 106 5.53 -19.62 2.24
CA LYS A 106 6.33 -20.21 3.30
C LYS A 106 5.41 -20.68 4.42
N CYS A 107 5.66 -21.87 4.94
CA CYS A 107 4.98 -22.37 6.14
C CYS A 107 6.01 -22.78 7.20
N GLY A 108 5.68 -22.58 8.48
CA GLY A 108 6.59 -22.74 9.59
C GLY A 108 5.93 -22.94 10.94
N LYS A 109 6.75 -23.19 11.96
CA LYS A 109 6.28 -23.18 13.35
C LYS A 109 5.83 -21.76 13.72
N ASP A 110 4.84 -21.65 14.58
CA ASP A 110 4.44 -20.36 15.15
C ASP A 110 5.66 -19.65 15.76
N ARG A 111 5.76 -18.34 15.52
CA ARG A 111 6.81 -17.47 16.03
C ARG A 111 6.43 -16.79 17.35
N GLY A 112 5.24 -17.10 17.88
CA GLY A 112 4.75 -16.55 19.15
C GLY A 112 4.20 -15.13 19.02
N HIS A 113 4.03 -14.62 17.81
CA HIS A 113 3.45 -13.30 17.58
C HIS A 113 1.95 -13.34 17.90
N SER A 114 1.44 -12.27 18.51
CA SER A 114 0.01 -12.09 18.76
C SER A 114 -0.41 -10.69 18.31
N GLY A 115 -1.63 -10.57 17.80
CA GLY A 115 -2.12 -9.28 17.30
C GLY A 115 -1.44 -8.87 15.99
N ILE A 116 -1.10 -7.58 15.89
CA ILE A 116 -0.53 -6.99 14.66
C ILE A 116 0.85 -6.44 14.98
N THR A 117 1.85 -6.88 14.23
CA THR A 117 3.21 -6.33 14.24
C THR A 117 3.51 -5.77 12.87
N ASP A 118 3.87 -4.49 12.82
CA ASP A 118 4.15 -3.77 11.58
C ASP A 118 5.53 -3.11 11.66
N ASP A 119 6.54 -3.87 11.23
CA ASP A 119 7.92 -3.39 11.15
C ASP A 119 8.09 -2.42 9.96
N TYR A 120 7.14 -2.43 9.00
CA TYR A 120 7.14 -1.56 7.83
C TYR A 120 7.01 -0.09 8.21
N ILE A 121 6.00 0.26 9.01
CA ILE A 121 5.75 1.63 9.47
C ILE A 121 6.64 2.05 10.66
N GLY A 122 7.20 1.09 11.40
CA GLY A 122 8.15 1.37 12.48
C GLY A 122 7.55 2.09 13.71
N ILE A 123 6.25 1.89 13.99
CA ILE A 123 5.52 2.59 15.08
C ILE A 123 6.14 2.36 16.47
N GLU A 124 6.78 1.22 16.71
CA GLU A 124 7.48 0.92 17.97
C GLU A 124 8.55 1.94 18.32
N ARG A 125 9.25 2.50 17.32
CA ARG A 125 10.23 3.57 17.53
C ARG A 125 9.55 4.84 18.02
N ASN A 126 8.35 5.14 17.51
CA ASN A 126 7.57 6.30 17.92
C ASN A 126 7.02 6.12 19.34
N ARG A 127 6.47 4.95 19.66
CA ARG A 127 5.99 4.59 21.01
C ARG A 127 7.06 4.82 22.08
N LYS A 128 8.33 4.47 21.80
CA LYS A 128 9.46 4.69 22.73
C LYS A 128 9.86 6.16 22.92
N LYS A 129 9.58 7.03 21.94
CA LYS A 129 10.05 8.43 21.90
C LYS A 129 8.93 9.45 22.06
N GLY A 130 7.71 9.00 22.29
CA GLY A 130 6.53 9.85 22.28
C GLY A 130 5.54 9.51 23.38
N THR A 131 4.55 10.37 23.51
CA THR A 131 3.46 10.26 24.47
C THR A 131 2.21 9.73 23.74
N PRO A 132 1.57 8.66 24.24
CA PRO A 132 0.31 8.19 23.71
C PRO A 132 -0.78 9.27 23.78
N ALA A 133 -1.58 9.38 22.72
CA ALA A 133 -2.64 10.36 22.57
C ALA A 133 -3.74 9.79 21.66
N THR A 134 -4.79 10.58 21.43
CA THR A 134 -5.79 10.28 20.40
C THR A 134 -5.85 11.41 19.38
N ALA A 135 -6.22 11.08 18.14
CA ALA A 135 -6.51 12.05 17.09
C ALA A 135 -7.90 11.78 16.53
N THR A 136 -8.75 12.82 16.54
CA THR A 136 -10.06 12.76 15.86
C THR A 136 -9.91 13.28 14.44
N VAL A 137 -10.22 12.45 13.45
CA VAL A 137 -10.20 12.85 12.04
C VAL A 137 -11.35 13.82 11.76
N LYS A 138 -11.06 14.98 11.22
CA LYS A 138 -12.04 16.03 10.85
C LYS A 138 -12.29 16.09 9.35
N ALA A 139 -11.26 15.86 8.55
CA ALA A 139 -11.35 15.75 7.11
C ALA A 139 -10.24 14.85 6.58
N ALA A 140 -10.42 14.34 5.36
CA ALA A 140 -9.41 13.60 4.62
C ALA A 140 -9.48 14.01 3.16
N GLN A 141 -8.31 14.26 2.56
CA GLN A 141 -8.20 14.76 1.19
C GLN A 141 -6.95 14.21 0.51
N TRP A 142 -7.10 13.85 -0.76
CA TRP A 142 -5.96 13.55 -1.61
C TRP A 142 -5.40 14.85 -2.17
N LYS A 143 -4.14 15.15 -1.86
CA LYS A 143 -3.42 16.31 -2.38
C LYS A 143 -2.46 15.87 -3.48
N SER A 144 -2.42 16.64 -4.56
CA SER A 144 -1.35 16.54 -5.56
C SER A 144 -0.02 16.90 -4.91
N ALA A 145 1.00 16.08 -5.11
CA ALA A 145 2.36 16.27 -4.66
C ALA A 145 3.33 16.13 -5.84
N ALA A 146 4.52 16.72 -5.70
CA ALA A 146 5.54 16.75 -6.75
C ALA A 146 4.98 17.21 -8.11
N PHE A 147 4.25 18.33 -8.13
CA PHE A 147 3.71 18.95 -9.35
C PHE A 147 2.78 18.03 -10.17
N GLY A 148 1.97 17.21 -9.50
CA GLY A 148 1.01 16.29 -10.16
C GLY A 148 1.58 14.92 -10.48
N LEU A 149 2.84 14.65 -10.13
CA LEU A 149 3.46 13.34 -10.36
C LEU A 149 3.10 12.32 -9.27
N SER A 150 2.50 12.75 -8.16
CA SER A 150 2.03 11.87 -7.10
C SER A 150 0.80 12.43 -6.39
N THR A 151 0.04 11.56 -5.74
CA THR A 151 -1.04 11.94 -4.83
C THR A 151 -0.70 11.46 -3.43
N GLN A 152 -0.93 12.30 -2.43
CA GLN A 152 -0.69 11.99 -1.03
C GLN A 152 -1.96 12.23 -0.23
N LEU A 153 -2.30 11.29 0.65
CA LEU A 153 -3.39 11.48 1.59
C LEU A 153 -2.95 12.44 2.69
N SER A 154 -3.75 13.49 2.88
CA SER A 154 -3.66 14.41 4.02
C SER A 154 -4.95 14.33 4.82
N ILE A 155 -4.82 14.34 6.15
CA ILE A 155 -5.97 14.32 7.06
C ILE A 155 -5.87 15.46 8.06
N ASP A 156 -6.98 16.18 8.22
CA ASP A 156 -7.11 17.21 9.26
C ASP A 156 -7.55 16.51 10.54
N THR A 157 -6.86 16.78 11.64
CA THR A 157 -7.12 16.12 12.92
C THR A 157 -7.22 17.11 14.06
N VAL A 158 -7.91 16.68 15.13
CA VAL A 158 -7.79 17.29 16.45
C VAL A 158 -7.12 16.28 17.37
N VAL A 159 -5.91 16.62 17.83
CA VAL A 159 -5.08 15.77 18.68
C VAL A 159 -5.35 16.10 20.14
N GLN A 160 -5.58 15.06 20.95
CA GLN A 160 -5.80 15.14 22.39
C GLN A 160 -4.70 14.39 23.13
N LEU A 161 -3.84 15.15 23.81
CA LEU A 161 -2.86 14.64 24.77
C LEU A 161 -3.45 14.63 26.19
N PRO A 162 -3.14 13.64 27.04
CA PRO A 162 -3.56 13.67 28.44
C PRO A 162 -3.05 14.92 29.15
N GLY A 163 -3.95 15.64 29.84
CA GLY A 163 -3.60 16.83 30.62
C GLY A 163 -3.30 18.11 29.80
N GLN A 164 -3.51 18.09 28.48
CA GLN A 164 -3.33 19.25 27.62
C GLN A 164 -4.62 19.63 26.89
N GLN A 165 -4.72 20.89 26.44
CA GLN A 165 -5.81 21.31 25.57
C GLN A 165 -5.66 20.65 24.18
N PRO A 166 -6.74 20.17 23.57
CA PRO A 166 -6.68 19.64 22.21
C PRO A 166 -6.29 20.72 21.20
N TYR A 167 -5.55 20.32 20.16
CA TYR A 167 -5.09 21.22 19.11
C TYR A 167 -5.32 20.62 17.72
N ALA A 168 -5.53 21.50 16.74
CA ALA A 168 -5.68 21.10 15.35
C ALA A 168 -4.30 20.80 14.72
N LEU A 169 -4.23 19.74 13.93
CA LEU A 169 -3.03 19.35 13.21
C LEU A 169 -3.40 18.69 11.89
N GLU A 170 -2.79 19.12 10.81
CA GLU A 170 -2.85 18.44 9.52
C GLU A 170 -1.74 17.39 9.44
N LEU A 171 -2.11 16.12 9.27
CA LEU A 171 -1.17 15.03 9.04
C LEU A 171 -1.06 14.76 7.54
N ASN A 172 0.13 14.96 7.00
CA ASN A 172 0.45 14.78 5.59
C ASN A 172 1.12 13.43 5.32
N LYS A 173 1.09 12.97 4.06
CA LYS A 173 1.75 11.74 3.61
C LYS A 173 1.30 10.51 4.39
N ILE A 174 0.00 10.44 4.68
CA ILE A 174 -0.56 9.28 5.39
C ILE A 174 -0.58 8.08 4.47
N ASP A 175 0.12 7.03 4.90
CA ASP A 175 -0.03 5.68 4.37
C ASP A 175 -0.89 4.86 5.34
N VAL A 176 -1.95 4.23 4.82
CA VAL A 176 -2.87 3.42 5.60
C VAL A 176 -2.56 1.95 5.30
N PRO A 177 -2.00 1.19 6.27
CA PRO A 177 -1.72 -0.22 6.06
C PRO A 177 -2.97 -1.01 5.69
N HIS A 178 -2.81 -2.04 4.84
CA HIS A 178 -3.92 -2.84 4.31
C HIS A 178 -4.92 -3.34 5.37
N TYR A 179 -4.41 -3.75 6.55
CA TYR A 179 -5.21 -4.28 7.66
C TYR A 179 -6.03 -3.20 8.41
N ALA A 180 -5.78 -1.92 8.14
CA ALA A 180 -6.37 -0.77 8.82
C ALA A 180 -7.19 0.14 7.89
N THR A 181 -7.35 -0.24 6.61
CA THR A 181 -8.02 0.57 5.58
C THR A 181 -9.48 0.90 5.91
N HIS A 182 -10.17 0.09 6.72
CA HIS A 182 -11.55 0.34 7.18
C HIS A 182 -11.65 1.37 8.32
N LEU A 183 -10.54 1.73 8.96
CA LEU A 183 -10.54 2.59 10.16
C LEU A 183 -10.55 4.08 9.84
N LEU A 184 -10.15 4.45 8.63
CA LEU A 184 -10.10 5.86 8.25
C LEU A 184 -11.51 6.37 7.94
N ALA A 185 -12.08 7.18 8.82
CA ALA A 185 -13.35 7.86 8.58
C ALA A 185 -13.33 9.25 9.21
N VAL A 186 -14.08 10.20 8.65
CA VAL A 186 -14.34 11.47 9.34
C VAL A 186 -15.09 11.18 10.64
N GLY A 187 -14.62 11.75 11.74
CA GLY A 187 -15.09 11.47 13.09
C GLY A 187 -14.40 10.29 13.78
N ALA A 188 -13.59 9.49 13.07
CA ALA A 188 -12.85 8.40 13.70
C ALA A 188 -11.85 8.94 14.74
N VAL A 189 -11.79 8.27 15.89
CA VAL A 189 -10.81 8.54 16.94
C VAL A 189 -9.73 7.48 16.87
N LEU A 190 -8.55 7.85 16.40
CA LEU A 190 -7.43 6.95 16.20
C LEU A 190 -6.41 7.10 17.33
N PRO A 191 -5.81 6.01 17.83
CA PRO A 191 -4.66 6.08 18.70
C PRO A 191 -3.48 6.67 17.92
N VAL A 192 -2.79 7.62 18.54
CA VAL A 192 -1.59 8.26 17.97
C VAL A 192 -0.49 8.35 19.01
N VAL A 193 0.73 8.56 18.54
CA VAL A 193 1.88 8.88 19.38
C VAL A 193 2.42 10.24 18.97
N VAL A 194 2.51 11.16 19.92
CA VAL A 194 3.08 12.49 19.73
C VAL A 194 4.53 12.49 20.21
N ARG A 195 5.49 12.92 19.38
CA ARG A 195 6.90 12.96 19.77
C ARG A 195 7.13 13.93 20.92
N ASN A 196 7.91 13.51 21.91
CA ASN A 196 8.23 14.36 23.06
C ASN A 196 8.97 15.63 22.61
N GLY A 197 8.49 16.80 23.05
CA GLY A 197 9.04 18.11 22.69
C GLY A 197 8.74 18.57 21.26
N ARG A 198 7.96 17.83 20.47
CA ARG A 198 7.57 18.20 19.09
C ARG A 198 6.09 17.86 18.83
N PRO A 199 5.15 18.73 19.25
CA PRO A 199 3.71 18.46 19.11
C PRO A 199 3.24 18.38 17.64
N ASP A 200 4.01 18.91 16.69
CA ASP A 200 3.75 18.79 15.25
C ASP A 200 4.15 17.42 14.67
N LYS A 201 4.82 16.56 15.46
CA LYS A 201 5.27 15.22 15.05
C LYS A 201 4.36 14.17 15.65
N VAL A 202 3.32 13.81 14.90
CA VAL A 202 2.31 12.82 15.31
C VAL A 202 2.32 11.64 14.34
N ALA A 203 2.33 10.43 14.88
CA ALA A 203 2.22 9.20 14.11
C ALA A 203 0.98 8.41 14.53
N ILE A 204 0.19 7.95 13.56
CA ILE A 204 -0.98 7.10 13.82
C ILE A 204 -0.51 5.69 14.17
N ASP A 205 -1.06 5.14 15.24
CA ASP A 205 -0.78 3.78 15.68
C ASP A 205 -1.78 2.80 15.05
N TRP A 206 -1.58 2.52 13.76
CA TRP A 206 -2.45 1.62 13.00
C TRP A 206 -2.58 0.22 13.62
N PRO A 207 -1.51 -0.44 14.11
CA PRO A 207 -1.63 -1.72 14.79
C PRO A 207 -2.53 -1.64 16.02
N ALA A 208 -2.37 -0.63 16.89
CA ALA A 208 -3.23 -0.47 18.05
C ALA A 208 -4.69 -0.24 17.65
N ALA A 209 -4.91 0.59 16.63
CA ALA A 209 -6.25 0.89 16.12
C ALA A 209 -6.94 -0.37 15.57
N ALA A 210 -6.24 -1.16 14.75
CA ALA A 210 -6.77 -2.38 14.14
C ALA A 210 -6.90 -3.55 15.12
N MET A 211 -6.09 -3.60 16.18
CA MET A 211 -6.31 -4.55 17.28
C MET A 211 -7.57 -4.20 18.09
N ALA A 212 -7.84 -2.90 18.31
CA ALA A 212 -9.03 -2.45 19.02
C ALA A 212 -10.32 -2.61 18.19
N ALA A 213 -10.24 -2.41 16.86
CA ALA A 213 -11.36 -2.56 15.94
C ALA A 213 -10.95 -3.32 14.67
N PRO A 214 -10.93 -4.67 14.69
CA PRO A 214 -10.40 -5.46 13.57
C PRO A 214 -11.20 -5.38 12.27
N GLY A 215 -12.49 -5.05 12.29
CA GLY A 215 -13.27 -4.78 11.07
C GLY A 215 -13.42 -5.95 10.09
N VAL A 216 -13.50 -7.19 10.59
CA VAL A 216 -13.78 -8.37 9.75
C VAL A 216 -15.08 -8.17 8.98
N GLY A 217 -15.02 -8.27 7.64
CA GLY A 217 -16.17 -8.06 6.75
C GLY A 217 -16.55 -6.60 6.49
N VAL A 218 -15.86 -5.64 7.10
CA VAL A 218 -16.05 -4.21 6.82
C VAL A 218 -15.19 -3.83 5.61
N PRO A 219 -15.76 -3.22 4.55
CA PRO A 219 -14.99 -2.82 3.40
C PRO A 219 -13.96 -1.73 3.75
N PRO A 220 -12.91 -1.56 2.91
CA PRO A 220 -12.02 -0.41 2.98
C PRO A 220 -12.80 0.90 2.99
N SER A 221 -12.25 1.92 3.65
CA SER A 221 -12.89 3.24 3.69
C SER A 221 -13.09 3.82 2.29
N ALA A 222 -14.28 4.37 2.05
CA ALA A 222 -14.57 5.10 0.83
C ALA A 222 -13.64 6.31 0.61
N LEU A 223 -13.06 6.86 1.69
CA LEU A 223 -12.07 7.96 1.61
C LEU A 223 -10.77 7.52 0.90
N LEU A 224 -10.47 6.22 0.92
CA LEU A 224 -9.33 5.65 0.20
C LEU A 224 -9.68 5.35 -1.27
N GLY A 225 -10.96 5.11 -1.58
CA GLY A 225 -11.46 4.89 -2.95
C GLY A 225 -11.80 6.17 -3.72
N ALA A 226 -11.90 7.33 -3.04
CA ALA A 226 -12.27 8.61 -3.63
C ALA A 226 -11.18 9.24 -4.53
N SER A 227 -10.14 8.51 -4.92
CA SER A 227 -9.16 8.93 -5.92
C SER A 227 -9.70 8.95 -7.37
N ALA A 228 -11.02 8.85 -7.56
CA ALA A 228 -11.71 8.89 -8.85
C ALA A 228 -11.74 10.29 -9.53
N GLY A 229 -10.64 11.03 -9.46
CA GLY A 229 -10.15 11.84 -10.58
C GLY A 229 -9.16 11.02 -11.43
N PRO A 230 -8.66 11.49 -12.58
CA PRO A 230 -7.75 10.71 -13.43
C PRO A 230 -6.35 10.62 -12.79
N SER A 231 -6.25 9.81 -11.75
CA SER A 231 -5.02 9.40 -11.07
C SER A 231 -5.31 8.06 -10.39
N GLY A 232 -5.78 7.11 -11.21
CA GLY A 232 -6.03 5.75 -10.79
C GLY A 232 -4.72 5.02 -10.55
N GLY A 233 -4.41 4.79 -9.28
CA GLY A 233 -3.80 3.56 -8.78
C GLY A 233 -2.40 3.23 -9.28
N ILE A 234 -1.39 3.77 -8.62
CA ILE A 234 -0.18 3.01 -8.32
C ILE A 234 0.15 3.18 -6.85
N SER A 235 -0.36 2.28 -6.01
CA SER A 235 0.33 1.96 -4.76
C SER A 235 1.57 1.14 -5.13
N ALA A 236 2.59 1.82 -5.62
CA ALA A 236 3.94 1.27 -5.74
C ALA A 236 4.73 1.73 -4.53
N GLY A 237 4.90 0.84 -3.55
CA GLY A 237 6.07 0.92 -2.68
C GLY A 237 7.30 0.77 -3.57
N MET A 238 7.91 1.88 -3.98
CA MET A 238 9.13 1.85 -4.80
C MET A 238 9.78 3.24 -4.95
N TRP A 239 10.06 3.97 -3.87
CA TRP A 239 11.02 5.09 -3.96
C TRP A 239 11.78 5.21 -2.64
N ALA A 240 12.93 4.55 -2.52
CA ALA A 240 13.89 4.84 -1.48
C ALA A 240 15.32 4.51 -1.90
N SER A 241 16.19 5.50 -1.66
CA SER A 241 17.59 5.38 -1.30
C SER A 241 18.60 5.06 -2.41
N THR A 242 19.51 6.01 -2.65
CA THR A 242 20.92 5.69 -2.45
C THR A 242 21.61 6.76 -1.63
N ASP A 243 22.38 6.23 -0.69
CA ASP A 243 23.29 6.83 0.26
C ASP A 243 24.58 7.26 -0.45
N GLU A 244 25.18 8.38 -0.04
CA GLU A 244 26.63 8.52 -0.09
C GLU A 244 27.12 9.54 0.95
N GLY A 245 27.54 9.00 2.10
CA GLY A 245 28.80 9.34 2.76
C GLY A 245 29.04 10.79 3.17
N GLY A 246 28.62 11.14 4.38
CA GLY A 246 29.08 12.33 5.09
C GLY A 246 28.80 12.24 6.58
N ASP A 247 29.87 12.29 7.37
CA ASP A 247 29.94 12.31 8.84
C ASP A 247 28.90 13.23 9.51
N ASP A 248 28.34 12.75 10.63
CA ASP A 248 27.64 13.51 11.68
C ASP A 248 26.64 14.62 11.24
N SER A 249 25.35 14.30 11.04
CA SER A 249 24.22 15.18 11.46
C SER A 249 22.79 14.65 11.15
N ASP A 250 21.89 14.95 12.08
CA ASP A 250 20.43 15.12 11.98
C ASP A 250 19.76 15.04 10.58
N ALA A 251 18.96 13.99 10.32
CA ALA A 251 17.61 14.04 9.67
C ALA A 251 17.13 12.63 9.29
N GLY A 252 16.03 12.15 9.88
CA GLY A 252 15.49 10.81 9.56
C GLY A 252 14.21 10.41 10.30
N ALA A 253 13.17 11.25 10.25
CA ALA A 253 11.74 10.90 10.40
C ALA A 253 10.80 12.04 9.91
N PHE A 254 11.34 13.04 9.20
CA PHE A 254 10.63 14.16 8.59
C PHE A 254 11.34 14.50 7.27
N THR A 255 10.61 14.83 6.21
CA THR A 255 11.10 14.75 4.81
C THR A 255 11.33 16.13 4.15
N GLU A 256 12.53 16.34 3.57
CA GLU A 256 12.96 17.32 2.53
C GLU A 256 14.33 16.81 1.95
N VAL A 257 14.90 17.16 0.77
CA VAL A 257 14.54 17.10 -0.68
C VAL A 257 15.82 16.69 -1.49
N SER A 258 15.65 16.17 -2.73
CA SER A 258 16.42 16.44 -3.98
C SER A 258 17.60 15.57 -4.51
N ALA A 259 17.37 15.12 -5.77
CA ALA A 259 18.22 15.05 -6.99
C ALA A 259 19.42 14.08 -7.16
N ALA A 260 19.25 13.02 -7.97
CA ALA A 260 19.90 12.75 -9.27
C ALA A 260 19.87 11.23 -9.60
N LEU A 261 19.37 10.85 -10.80
CA LEU A 261 19.29 9.44 -11.24
C LEU A 261 19.61 9.35 -12.73
N GLY A 262 20.53 8.45 -13.07
CA GLY A 262 20.88 8.09 -14.45
C GLY A 262 21.38 6.65 -14.55
N GLY A 263 20.67 5.82 -15.32
CA GLY A 263 21.03 4.45 -15.73
C GLY A 263 20.40 3.36 -14.84
N LEU A 264 19.81 2.26 -15.33
CA LEU A 264 19.70 1.68 -16.67
C LEU A 264 18.45 0.76 -16.77
N MET A 265 17.97 0.67 -18.01
CA MET A 265 16.78 0.03 -18.61
C MET A 265 16.47 -1.44 -18.32
N GLY A 266 15.17 -1.79 -18.50
CA GLY A 266 14.71 -3.17 -18.66
C GLY A 266 13.25 -3.46 -19.07
N ALA A 267 12.54 -2.61 -19.83
CA ALA A 267 11.32 -3.03 -20.56
C ALA A 267 11.10 -2.14 -21.79
N ASN A 268 11.49 -2.62 -22.97
CA ASN A 268 11.29 -1.91 -24.24
C ASN A 268 9.82 -1.93 -24.64
N SER A 269 9.12 -0.80 -24.50
CA SER A 269 7.98 -0.49 -25.36
C SER A 269 8.48 -0.49 -26.80
N GLN A 270 7.90 -1.31 -27.68
CA GLN A 270 8.34 -1.34 -29.07
C GLN A 270 8.00 -0.01 -29.75
N PRO A 271 8.90 0.53 -30.59
CA PRO A 271 8.60 1.71 -31.39
C PRO A 271 7.37 1.43 -32.27
N GLY A 272 6.27 2.14 -32.01
CA GLY A 272 5.00 1.98 -32.75
C GLY A 272 3.78 1.60 -31.91
N GLU A 273 3.90 1.39 -30.59
CA GLU A 273 2.73 1.16 -29.73
C GLU A 273 1.79 2.38 -29.72
N LEU A 274 0.51 2.13 -30.05
CA LEU A 274 -0.56 3.12 -29.98
C LEU A 274 -1.49 2.78 -28.81
N ILE A 275 -1.70 3.74 -27.92
CA ILE A 275 -2.67 3.62 -26.83
C ILE A 275 -3.90 4.43 -27.21
N ASN A 276 -5.02 3.73 -27.43
CA ASN A 276 -6.26 4.34 -27.95
C ASN A 276 -6.03 5.14 -29.26
N GLY A 277 -5.13 4.66 -30.13
CA GLY A 277 -4.78 5.35 -31.38
C GLY A 277 -3.78 6.51 -31.23
N VAL A 278 -3.29 6.79 -30.02
CA VAL A 278 -2.33 7.86 -29.72
C VAL A 278 -0.94 7.28 -29.49
N SER A 279 0.05 7.74 -30.25
CA SER A 279 1.45 7.37 -30.06
C SER A 279 2.07 8.13 -28.87
N PHE A 280 3.20 7.66 -28.35
CA PHE A 280 3.88 8.36 -27.26
C PHE A 280 4.31 9.78 -27.66
N GLU A 281 4.78 9.98 -28.90
CA GLU A 281 5.17 11.30 -29.40
C GLU A 281 3.98 12.26 -29.49
N GLN A 282 2.83 11.75 -29.93
CA GLN A 282 1.60 12.54 -30.00
C GLN A 282 1.10 12.88 -28.59
N TYR A 283 1.15 11.92 -27.65
CA TYR A 283 0.85 12.16 -26.24
C TYR A 283 1.75 13.27 -25.65
N LEU A 284 3.07 13.19 -25.88
CA LEU A 284 4.03 14.20 -25.43
C LEU A 284 3.72 15.59 -26.02
N ALA A 285 3.50 15.67 -27.33
CA ALA A 285 3.18 16.93 -27.99
C ALA A 285 1.94 17.61 -27.40
N ILE A 286 0.91 16.82 -27.07
CA ILE A 286 -0.32 17.31 -26.45
C ILE A 286 -0.07 17.79 -25.01
N GLU A 287 0.61 17.01 -24.17
CA GLU A 287 0.93 17.39 -22.78
C GLU A 287 1.78 18.67 -22.70
N VAL A 288 2.80 18.79 -23.57
CA VAL A 288 3.64 19.99 -23.65
C VAL A 288 2.82 21.21 -24.07
N ALA A 289 1.93 21.05 -25.06
CA ALA A 289 1.09 22.15 -25.51
C ALA A 289 0.05 22.57 -24.45
N ILE A 290 -0.57 21.62 -23.74
CA ILE A 290 -1.46 21.88 -22.60
C ILE A 290 -0.76 22.72 -21.54
N ARG A 291 0.48 22.36 -21.18
CA ARG A 291 1.28 23.09 -20.18
C ARG A 291 1.67 24.48 -20.67
N ARG A 292 2.20 24.59 -21.88
CA ARG A 292 2.64 25.86 -22.47
C ARG A 292 1.50 26.87 -22.61
N GLN A 293 0.29 26.39 -22.90
CA GLN A 293 -0.90 27.22 -23.05
C GLN A 293 -1.69 27.40 -21.73
N ALA A 294 -1.23 26.78 -20.64
CA ALA A 294 -1.92 26.78 -19.34
C ALA A 294 -3.41 26.42 -19.44
N LEU A 295 -3.75 25.43 -20.26
CA LEU A 295 -5.14 25.03 -20.48
C LEU A 295 -5.75 24.46 -19.20
N LYS A 296 -7.02 24.81 -18.93
CA LYS A 296 -7.74 24.26 -17.78
C LYS A 296 -8.13 22.79 -18.04
N PRO A 297 -8.22 21.93 -17.01
CA PRO A 297 -8.54 20.51 -17.17
C PRO A 297 -9.79 20.22 -18.01
N ARG A 298 -10.82 21.06 -17.90
CA ARG A 298 -12.05 20.93 -18.68
C ARG A 298 -11.87 21.12 -20.20
N ASP A 299 -10.78 21.77 -20.61
CA ASP A 299 -10.48 22.11 -22.01
C ASP A 299 -9.47 21.12 -22.64
N TRP A 300 -8.90 20.19 -21.86
CA TRP A 300 -7.85 19.28 -22.33
C TRP A 300 -8.33 18.31 -23.41
N ASP A 301 -9.53 17.74 -23.27
CA ASP A 301 -10.06 16.79 -24.26
C ASP A 301 -10.38 17.50 -25.57
N ALA A 302 -10.99 18.68 -25.51
CA ALA A 302 -11.26 19.51 -26.69
C ALA A 302 -9.95 19.88 -27.42
N PHE A 303 -8.89 20.21 -26.68
CA PHE A 303 -7.58 20.47 -27.26
C PHE A 303 -6.97 19.20 -27.89
N ALA A 304 -6.99 18.06 -27.20
CA ALA A 304 -6.48 16.79 -27.72
C ALA A 304 -7.21 16.35 -29.00
N GLN A 305 -8.51 16.62 -29.11
CA GLN A 305 -9.28 16.37 -30.34
C GLN A 305 -8.73 17.14 -31.54
N THR A 306 -8.28 18.39 -31.38
CA THR A 306 -7.63 19.15 -32.47
C THR A 306 -6.33 18.50 -32.94
N GLN A 307 -5.74 17.64 -32.11
CA GLN A 307 -4.52 16.89 -32.38
C GLN A 307 -4.80 15.46 -32.84
N GLY A 308 -6.05 15.13 -33.19
CA GLY A 308 -6.45 13.83 -33.74
C GLY A 308 -6.80 12.76 -32.71
N VAL A 309 -6.93 13.11 -31.42
CA VAL A 309 -7.42 12.18 -30.39
C VAL A 309 -8.94 12.04 -30.49
N ALA A 310 -9.46 10.82 -30.31
CA ALA A 310 -10.91 10.58 -30.36
C ALA A 310 -11.64 11.35 -29.23
N PRO A 311 -12.83 11.94 -29.49
CA PRO A 311 -13.57 12.70 -28.49
C PRO A 311 -13.85 11.90 -27.21
N GLY A 312 -13.62 12.53 -26.04
CA GLY A 312 -13.86 11.93 -24.73
C GLY A 312 -12.83 10.88 -24.31
N THR A 313 -11.75 10.67 -25.07
CA THR A 313 -10.76 9.62 -24.79
C THR A 313 -9.47 10.12 -24.16
N TRP A 314 -9.27 11.44 -24.03
CA TRP A 314 -7.98 11.99 -23.58
C TRP A 314 -7.61 11.52 -22.17
N ALA A 315 -8.53 11.56 -21.21
CA ALA A 315 -8.26 11.16 -19.83
C ALA A 315 -7.82 9.69 -19.72
N ALA A 316 -8.52 8.78 -20.41
CA ALA A 316 -8.17 7.35 -20.42
C ALA A 316 -6.84 7.09 -21.13
N THR A 317 -6.54 7.87 -22.17
CA THR A 317 -5.28 7.78 -22.93
C THR A 317 -4.09 8.27 -22.09
N SER A 318 -4.22 9.43 -21.44
CA SER A 318 -3.19 9.99 -20.55
C SER A 318 -2.93 9.06 -19.36
N GLN A 319 -3.98 8.47 -18.75
CA GLN A 319 -3.82 7.49 -17.69
C GLN A 319 -3.02 6.25 -18.14
N LYS A 320 -3.34 5.68 -19.31
CA LYS A 320 -2.64 4.50 -19.83
C LYS A 320 -1.18 4.81 -20.18
N TRP A 321 -0.89 5.99 -20.71
CA TRP A 321 0.50 6.44 -20.90
C TRP A 321 1.23 6.65 -19.57
N GLY A 322 0.56 7.20 -18.55
CA GLY A 322 1.09 7.27 -17.18
C GLY A 322 1.51 5.92 -16.63
N MET A 323 0.68 4.89 -16.83
CA MET A 323 1.02 3.51 -16.46
C MET A 323 2.19 2.93 -17.26
N GLN A 324 2.30 3.24 -18.56
CA GLN A 324 3.45 2.81 -19.36
C GLN A 324 4.75 3.49 -18.92
N MET A 325 4.71 4.78 -18.62
CA MET A 325 5.87 5.51 -18.10
C MET A 325 6.32 4.95 -16.74
N ALA A 326 5.39 4.56 -15.87
CA ALA A 326 5.72 3.90 -14.62
C ALA A 326 6.43 2.54 -14.80
N ARG A 327 6.18 1.84 -15.92
CA ARG A 327 6.79 0.55 -16.25
C ARG A 327 8.04 0.66 -17.13
N ASN A 328 8.25 1.81 -17.77
CA ASN A 328 9.35 2.04 -18.70
C ASN A 328 10.08 3.36 -18.35
N PRO A 329 11.19 3.27 -17.59
CA PRO A 329 11.99 4.43 -17.20
C PRO A 329 12.46 5.30 -18.37
N SER A 330 12.67 4.70 -19.55
CA SER A 330 13.07 5.47 -20.74
C SER A 330 11.95 6.39 -21.22
N LEU A 331 10.69 5.96 -21.18
CA LEU A 331 9.54 6.82 -21.49
C LEU A 331 9.37 7.91 -20.43
N ALA A 332 9.51 7.57 -19.15
CA ALA A 332 9.46 8.55 -18.06
C ALA A 332 10.55 9.64 -18.21
N GLN A 333 11.78 9.24 -18.58
CA GLN A 333 12.88 10.19 -18.79
C GLN A 333 12.63 11.09 -20.01
N ARG A 334 12.12 10.54 -21.12
CA ARG A 334 11.73 11.32 -22.30
C ARG A 334 10.60 12.30 -22.01
N TYR A 335 9.60 11.86 -21.23
CA TYR A 335 8.52 12.73 -20.78
C TYR A 335 9.04 13.88 -19.91
N ALA A 336 9.84 13.56 -18.89
CA ALA A 336 10.45 14.56 -18.02
C ALA A 336 11.28 15.61 -18.80
N ALA A 337 12.05 15.17 -19.80
CA ALA A 337 12.83 16.06 -20.65
C ALA A 337 11.95 16.97 -21.55
N ALA A 338 10.77 16.51 -21.96
CA ALA A 338 9.88 17.26 -22.84
C ALA A 338 9.04 18.31 -22.09
N ILE A 339 8.75 18.10 -20.80
CA ILE A 339 7.85 18.97 -20.01
C ILE A 339 8.59 20.04 -19.18
N GLN A 340 9.93 20.07 -19.22
CA GLN A 340 10.76 21.13 -18.65
C GLN A 340 10.66 22.41 -19.48
#